data_AF-A0A5A7N2Y4-F1
#
_entry.id   AF-A0A5A7N2Y4-F1
#
_cell.length_a   1.000
_cell.length_b   1.000
_cell.length_c   1.000
_cell.angle_alpha   90.00
_cell.angle_beta   90.00
_cell.angle_gamma   90.00
#
_symmetry.space_group_name_H-M   'P 1'
#
loop_
_entity.id
_entity.type
_entity.pdbx_description
1 polymer ?
#
loop_
_entity_poly.entity_id
_entity_poly.type
_entity_poly.pdbx_seq_one_letter_code
_entity_poly.pdbx_strand_id
1 'polypeptide(L)'
;MIVLAVFFWAYDAAKAAPHGLVTDISRDIVNLRYDFSGTDLLLFGAISGAVDRDEPLDLVISVLGPAKSMVVRRKAQVAGVWVNKQAASIPEAPGYYALTSTRPLASITDEKTLSDLGLGLANLPLPIVSSDAIDPREFRAGFVRAMEKRGLYRLIRML
;
A
#
# COMPACT_ATOMS: atom_id res chain seq x y z
N MET A 1 -53.31 63.68 32.49
CA MET A 1 -52.67 63.20 31.24
C MET A 1 -51.42 62.43 31.63
N ILE A 2 -51.53 61.11 31.75
CA ILE A 2 -50.43 60.17 31.97
C ILE A 2 -50.75 58.96 31.08
N VAL A 3 -49.88 58.72 30.09
CA VAL A 3 -49.96 57.61 29.15
C VAL A 3 -49.25 56.43 29.79
N LEU A 4 -49.91 55.28 29.92
CA LEU A 4 -49.26 54.02 30.31
C LEU A 4 -49.24 53.10 29.09
N ALA A 5 -48.09 53.01 28.43
CA ALA A 5 -47.84 52.07 27.34
C ALA A 5 -47.29 50.77 27.92
N VAL A 6 -48.00 49.65 27.73
CA VAL A 6 -47.52 48.32 28.09
C VAL A 6 -46.76 47.76 26.89
N PHE A 7 -45.45 47.64 27.02
CA PHE A 7 -44.59 46.96 26.04
C PHE A 7 -44.53 45.46 26.40
N PHE A 8 -45.07 44.61 25.53
CA PHE A 8 -44.86 43.17 25.59
C PHE A 8 -43.50 42.84 24.98
N TRP A 9 -42.53 42.47 25.81
CA TRP A 9 -41.23 41.99 25.34
C TRP A 9 -41.35 40.48 25.03
N ALA A 10 -41.33 40.13 23.75
CA ALA A 10 -41.25 38.73 23.33
C ALA A 10 -39.83 38.22 23.61
N TYR A 11 -39.69 37.25 24.51
CA TYR A 11 -38.43 36.54 24.69
C TYR A 11 -38.21 35.63 23.48
N ASP A 12 -37.22 35.96 22.66
CA ASP A 12 -36.74 35.10 21.58
C ASP A 12 -36.04 33.90 22.19
N ALA A 13 -36.68 32.72 22.13
CA ALA A 13 -36.07 31.48 22.58
C ALA A 13 -34.97 31.10 21.59
N ALA A 14 -33.73 31.47 21.91
CA ALA A 14 -32.56 31.06 21.15
C ALA A 14 -32.55 29.53 21.03
N LYS A 15 -32.90 29.01 19.85
CA LYS A 15 -32.69 27.61 19.50
C LYS A 15 -31.18 27.36 19.56
N ALA A 16 -30.74 26.62 20.57
CA ALA A 16 -29.39 26.10 20.65
C ALA A 16 -29.10 25.32 19.36
N ALA A 17 -28.20 25.83 18.54
CA ALA A 17 -27.69 25.11 17.39
C ALA A 17 -26.97 23.85 17.93
N PRO A 18 -27.22 22.65 17.38
CA PRO A 18 -26.43 21.49 17.74
C PRO A 18 -24.99 21.78 17.31
N HIS A 19 -24.08 21.84 18.28
CA HIS A 19 -22.65 21.85 18.01
C HIS A 19 -22.30 20.48 17.40
N GLY A 20 -22.36 20.39 16.08
CA GLY A 20 -21.80 19.30 15.32
C GLY A 20 -20.29 19.35 15.48
N LEU A 21 -19.76 18.47 16.32
CA LEU A 21 -18.33 18.22 16.39
C LEU A 21 -17.91 17.56 15.07
N VAL A 22 -17.51 18.36 14.09
CA VAL A 22 -16.77 17.88 12.93
C VAL A 22 -15.39 17.55 13.46
N THR A 23 -15.18 16.28 13.82
CA THR A 23 -13.83 15.74 13.95
C THR A 23 -13.28 15.70 12.52
N ASP A 24 -12.55 16.76 12.18
CA ASP A 24 -11.69 16.75 11.01
C ASP A 24 -10.76 15.55 11.19
N ILE A 25 -10.97 14.52 10.36
CA ILE A 25 -10.02 13.43 10.25
C ILE A 25 -8.82 14.11 9.64
N SER A 26 -7.90 14.57 10.50
CA SER A 26 -6.58 15.02 10.11
C SER A 26 -5.92 13.84 9.42
N ARG A 27 -6.16 13.73 8.11
CA ARG A 27 -5.38 12.87 7.25
C ARG A 27 -4.06 13.62 7.17
N ASP A 28 -3.02 13.05 7.76
CA ASP A 28 -1.67 13.55 7.61
C ASP A 28 -1.29 13.43 6.12
N ILE A 29 -1.63 14.45 5.34
CA ILE A 29 -1.25 14.54 3.94
C ILE A 29 0.22 14.94 3.92
N VAL A 30 1.09 13.95 3.77
CA VAL A 30 2.51 14.20 3.52
C VAL A 30 2.66 14.71 2.08
N ASN A 31 3.07 15.96 1.93
CA ASN A 31 3.36 16.54 0.61
C ASN A 31 4.68 15.97 0.08
N LEU A 32 4.59 15.07 -0.91
CA LEU A 32 5.74 14.51 -1.60
C LEU A 32 6.03 15.31 -2.88
N ARG A 33 7.26 15.79 -3.03
CA ARG A 33 7.73 16.43 -4.27
C ARG A 33 8.70 15.48 -4.97
N TYR A 34 8.62 15.45 -6.30
CA TYR A 34 9.38 14.56 -7.16
C TYR A 34 9.94 15.31 -8.37
N ASP A 35 11.18 15.00 -8.75
CA ASP A 35 11.85 15.44 -9.98
C ASP A 35 12.39 14.20 -10.74
N PHE A 36 12.18 14.12 -12.05
CA PHE A 36 12.54 12.95 -12.89
C PHE A 36 13.54 13.31 -13.98
N SER A 37 14.73 12.70 -13.93
CA SER A 37 15.75 12.81 -14.99
C SER A 37 15.92 11.53 -15.82
N GLY A 38 15.03 10.54 -15.69
CA GLY A 38 14.99 9.36 -16.56
C GLY A 38 15.70 8.10 -16.03
N THR A 39 16.43 8.18 -14.92
CA THR A 39 17.14 7.01 -14.34
C THR A 39 17.08 6.94 -12.82
N ASP A 40 16.96 8.08 -12.14
CA ASP A 40 16.84 8.14 -10.68
C ASP A 40 15.51 8.79 -10.27
N LEU A 41 14.86 8.19 -9.27
CA LEU A 41 13.66 8.72 -8.62
C LEU A 41 14.08 9.28 -7.26
N LEU A 42 14.11 10.61 -7.13
CA LEU A 42 14.42 11.27 -5.86
C LEU A 42 13.13 11.77 -5.22
N LEU A 43 12.82 11.25 -4.04
CA LEU A 43 11.60 11.54 -3.30
C LEU A 43 11.94 12.23 -1.97
N PHE A 44 11.34 13.39 -1.73
CA PHE A 44 11.46 14.10 -0.47
C PHE A 44 10.08 14.43 0.09
N GLY A 45 9.96 14.38 1.41
CA GLY A 45 8.75 14.74 2.14
C GLY A 45 9.09 15.29 3.52
N ALA A 46 8.21 16.13 4.04
CA ALA A 46 8.26 16.59 5.42
C ALA A 46 6.96 16.20 6.11
N ILE A 47 7.07 15.73 7.34
CA ILE A 47 5.91 15.43 8.19
C ILE A 47 5.69 16.65 9.07
N SER A 48 4.50 17.24 8.97
CA SER A 48 4.08 18.42 9.73
C SER A 48 3.05 18.01 10.76
N GLY A 49 3.33 18.24 12.05
CA GLY A 49 2.44 17.89 13.15
C GLY A 49 3.22 17.71 14.46
N ALA A 50 2.50 17.56 15.58
CA ALA A 50 3.10 17.14 16.84
C ALA A 50 3.39 15.64 16.77
N VAL A 51 4.49 15.27 16.11
CA VAL A 51 5.07 13.93 16.29
C VAL A 51 5.71 13.96 17.67
N ASP A 52 5.27 13.09 18.57
CA ASP A 52 5.92 12.90 19.86
C ASP A 52 7.40 12.58 19.58
N ARG A 53 8.29 13.49 19.97
CA ARG A 53 9.73 13.38 19.63
C ARG A 53 10.41 12.16 20.25
N ASP A 54 9.73 11.53 21.20
CA ASP A 54 10.20 10.34 21.91
C ASP A 54 9.80 9.03 21.19
N GLU A 55 8.92 9.08 20.19
CA GLU A 55 8.52 7.89 19.43
C GLU A 55 9.17 7.86 18.04
N PRO A 56 9.94 6.80 17.70
CA PRO A 56 10.57 6.70 16.39
C PRO A 56 9.50 6.52 15.30
N LEU A 57 9.53 7.41 14.32
CA LEU A 57 8.64 7.32 13.16
C LEU A 57 9.07 6.18 12.23
N ASP A 58 8.11 5.33 11.87
CA ASP A 58 8.31 4.31 10.85
C ASP A 58 7.79 4.72 9.47
N LEU A 59 8.63 4.52 8.48
CA LEU A 59 8.29 4.69 7.07
C LEU A 59 8.44 3.37 6.30
N VAL A 60 7.46 3.08 5.44
CA VAL A 60 7.49 2.00 4.44
C VAL A 60 7.19 2.61 3.06
N ILE A 61 8.04 2.32 2.07
CA ILE A 61 7.87 2.79 0.70
C ILE A 61 7.79 1.56 -0.21
N SER A 62 6.73 1.47 -1.02
CA SER A 62 6.53 0.43 -2.03
C SER A 62 6.42 1.06 -3.42
N VAL A 63 7.16 0.51 -4.37
CA VAL A 63 7.19 0.97 -5.77
C VAL A 63 6.72 -0.17 -6.66
N LEU A 64 5.63 0.07 -7.38
CA LEU A 64 5.01 -0.88 -8.30
C LEU A 64 5.19 -0.38 -9.73
N GLY A 65 5.71 -1.25 -10.60
CA GLY A 65 5.67 -1.04 -12.04
C GLY A 65 4.29 -1.37 -12.62
N PRO A 66 4.00 -0.96 -13.87
CA PRO A 66 2.75 -1.28 -14.54
C PRO A 66 2.44 -2.78 -14.47
N ALA A 67 1.19 -3.12 -14.15
CA ALA A 67 0.72 -4.50 -14.11
C ALA A 67 0.79 -5.12 -15.51
N LYS A 68 1.19 -6.39 -15.59
CA LYS A 68 1.31 -7.15 -16.82
C LYS A 68 0.80 -8.57 -16.62
N SER A 69 0.15 -9.09 -17.64
CA SER A 69 -0.17 -10.51 -17.72
C SER A 69 1.10 -11.32 -18.01
N MET A 70 1.48 -12.17 -17.07
CA MET A 70 2.70 -12.97 -17.15
C MET A 70 2.39 -14.46 -17.06
N VAL A 71 3.20 -15.30 -17.70
CA VAL A 71 3.06 -16.76 -17.63
C VAL A 71 4.30 -17.37 -17.02
N VAL A 72 4.12 -18.12 -15.93
CA VAL A 72 5.15 -18.91 -15.28
C VAL A 72 5.05 -20.37 -15.75
N ARG A 73 6.18 -20.98 -16.08
CA ARG A 73 6.27 -22.36 -16.58
C ARG A 73 7.16 -23.20 -15.69
N ARG A 74 6.68 -24.40 -15.34
CA ARG A 74 7.46 -25.40 -14.63
C ARG A 74 8.09 -26.35 -15.63
N LYS A 75 9.42 -26.44 -15.59
CA LYS A 75 10.17 -27.44 -16.35
C LYS A 75 10.27 -28.73 -15.55
N ALA A 76 10.16 -29.86 -16.24
CA ALA A 76 10.44 -31.17 -15.70
C ALA A 76 11.34 -31.92 -16.68
N GLN A 77 12.17 -32.80 -16.15
CA GLN A 77 12.99 -33.68 -16.98
C GLN A 77 12.18 -34.95 -17.29
N VAL A 78 12.02 -35.26 -18.58
CA VAL A 78 11.32 -36.45 -19.06
C VAL A 78 12.23 -37.11 -20.09
N ALA A 79 12.54 -38.40 -19.89
CA ALA A 79 13.43 -39.16 -20.77
C ALA A 79 14.77 -38.44 -21.09
N GLY A 80 15.37 -37.79 -20.09
CA GLY A 80 16.65 -37.07 -20.23
C GLY A 80 16.54 -35.63 -20.76
N VAL A 81 15.40 -35.20 -21.27
CA VAL A 81 15.20 -33.86 -21.87
C VAL A 81 14.34 -32.97 -20.95
N TRP A 82 14.65 -31.68 -20.91
CA TRP A 82 13.84 -30.69 -20.20
C TRP A 82 12.63 -30.26 -21.04
N VAL A 83 11.43 -30.48 -20.51
CA VAL A 83 10.19 -30.06 -21.14
C VAL A 83 9.41 -29.12 -20.23
N ASN A 84 8.66 -28.19 -20.81
CA ASN A 84 7.71 -27.37 -20.06
C ASN A 84 6.49 -28.23 -19.76
N LYS A 85 6.38 -28.72 -18.52
CA LYS A 85 5.35 -29.69 -18.14
C LYS A 85 4.03 -29.03 -17.76
N GLN A 86 4.09 -27.85 -17.14
CA GLN A 86 2.92 -27.14 -16.62
C GLN A 86 3.10 -25.63 -16.77
N ALA A 87 1.99 -24.90 -16.86
CA ALA A 87 1.97 -23.45 -16.96
C ALA A 87 0.85 -22.83 -16.11
N ALA A 88 1.11 -21.62 -15.61
CA ALA A 88 0.11 -20.79 -14.96
C ALA A 88 0.26 -19.33 -15.40
N SER A 89 -0.86 -18.64 -15.56
CA SER A 89 -0.96 -17.22 -15.84
C SER A 89 -1.12 -16.42 -14.55
N ILE A 90 -0.56 -15.21 -14.55
CA ILE A 90 -0.67 -14.20 -13.50
C ILE A 90 -1.08 -12.90 -14.18
N PRO A 91 -2.40 -12.63 -14.32
CA PRO A 91 -2.92 -11.55 -15.17
C PRO A 91 -2.49 -10.14 -14.76
N GLU A 92 -2.28 -9.90 -13.46
CA GLU A 92 -2.04 -8.56 -12.89
C GLU A 92 -0.72 -8.48 -12.13
N ALA A 93 0.30 -9.24 -12.58
CA ALA A 93 1.60 -9.20 -11.92
C ALA A 93 2.27 -7.83 -12.12
N PRO A 94 2.75 -7.16 -11.05
CA PRO A 94 3.56 -5.95 -11.21
C PRO A 94 4.79 -6.22 -12.07
N GLY A 95 5.06 -5.37 -13.07
CA GLY A 95 6.25 -5.48 -13.92
C GLY A 95 7.57 -5.27 -13.16
N TYR A 96 7.50 -4.58 -12.04
CA TYR A 96 8.58 -4.28 -11.12
C TYR A 96 7.99 -4.12 -9.71
N TYR A 97 8.73 -4.51 -8.69
CA TYR A 97 8.37 -4.33 -7.31
C TYR A 97 9.60 -4.02 -6.47
N ALA A 98 9.59 -2.91 -5.75
CA ALA A 98 10.57 -2.66 -4.73
C ALA A 98 9.91 -2.17 -3.45
N LEU A 99 10.38 -2.65 -2.31
CA LEU A 99 9.93 -2.19 -1.02
C LEU A 99 11.12 -1.84 -0.13
N THR A 100 11.06 -0.72 0.56
CA THR A 100 11.99 -0.34 1.62
C THR A 100 11.24 0.05 2.88
N SER A 101 11.86 -0.17 4.02
CA SER A 101 11.31 0.26 5.31
C SER A 101 12.43 0.65 6.26
N THR A 102 12.09 1.55 7.18
CA THR A 102 12.96 2.04 8.27
C THR A 102 13.31 0.96 9.29
N ARG A 103 12.36 0.07 9.60
CA ARG A 103 12.52 -1.13 10.44
C ARG A 103 11.94 -2.38 9.73
N PRO A 104 12.21 -3.60 10.22
CA PRO A 104 11.55 -4.80 9.66
C PRO A 104 10.01 -4.66 9.69
N LEU A 105 9.33 -5.04 8.61
CA LEU A 105 7.87 -4.87 8.46
C LEU A 105 7.07 -5.45 9.63
N ALA A 106 7.45 -6.63 10.11
CA ALA A 106 6.82 -7.30 11.26
C ALA A 106 6.99 -6.55 12.60
N SER A 107 7.83 -5.53 12.66
CA SER A 107 8.02 -4.65 13.82
C SER A 107 7.36 -3.28 13.67
N ILE A 108 6.90 -2.95 12.46
CA ILE A 108 6.20 -1.70 12.14
C ILE A 108 4.68 -1.90 12.31
N THR A 109 4.14 -3.00 11.79
CA THR A 109 2.71 -3.29 11.85
C THR A 109 2.43 -4.79 11.85
N ASP A 110 1.17 -5.17 12.04
CA ASP A 110 0.73 -6.56 12.06
C ASP A 110 0.61 -7.16 10.64
N GLU A 111 0.61 -8.49 10.56
CA GLU A 111 0.52 -9.21 9.28
C GLU A 111 -0.78 -8.92 8.52
N LYS A 112 -1.86 -8.62 9.25
CA LYS A 112 -3.14 -8.27 8.64
C LYS A 112 -3.01 -6.98 7.83
N THR A 113 -2.42 -5.95 8.42
CA THR A 113 -2.18 -4.66 7.78
C THR A 113 -1.22 -4.80 6.61
N LEU A 114 -0.15 -5.60 6.76
CA LEU A 114 0.77 -5.90 5.67
C LEU A 114 0.07 -6.59 4.49
N SER A 115 -0.82 -7.55 4.77
CA SER A 115 -1.63 -8.23 3.77
C SER A 115 -2.62 -7.29 3.08
N ASP A 116 -3.36 -6.49 3.85
CA ASP A 116 -4.37 -5.56 3.34
C ASP A 116 -3.73 -4.49 2.43
N LEU A 117 -2.50 -4.05 2.75
CA LEU A 117 -1.74 -3.07 1.96
C LEU A 117 -0.84 -3.70 0.89
N GLY A 118 -0.75 -5.04 0.79
CA GLY A 118 0.13 -5.73 -0.15
C GLY A 118 1.63 -5.46 0.07
N LEU A 119 2.03 -5.23 1.32
CA LEU A 119 3.41 -4.91 1.71
C LEU A 119 4.22 -6.18 1.97
N GLY A 120 5.30 -6.33 1.21
CA GLY A 120 6.19 -7.48 1.21
C GLY A 120 5.90 -8.46 0.08
N LEU A 121 6.93 -9.20 -0.33
CA LEU A 121 6.83 -10.21 -1.39
C LEU A 121 5.86 -11.35 -1.05
N ALA A 122 5.58 -11.58 0.24
CA ALA A 122 4.60 -12.56 0.70
C ALA A 122 3.14 -12.10 0.48
N ASN A 123 2.91 -10.79 0.54
CA ASN A 123 1.59 -10.17 0.54
C ASN A 123 1.20 -9.56 -0.81
N LEU A 124 2.12 -9.58 -1.78
CA LEU A 124 1.80 -9.18 -3.15
C LEU A 124 0.61 -9.98 -3.71
N PRO A 125 -0.42 -9.29 -4.24
CA PRO A 125 -1.57 -9.92 -4.88
C PRO A 125 -1.13 -10.52 -6.22
N LEU A 126 -0.90 -11.83 -6.24
CA LEU A 126 -0.45 -12.58 -7.42
C LEU A 126 -1.49 -13.66 -7.73
N PRO A 127 -2.61 -13.33 -8.38
CA PRO A 127 -3.65 -14.29 -8.72
C PRO A 127 -3.09 -15.32 -9.70
N ILE A 128 -3.13 -16.60 -9.32
CA ILE A 128 -2.67 -17.71 -10.17
C ILE A 128 -3.87 -18.30 -10.90
N VAL A 129 -3.80 -18.32 -12.23
CA VAL A 129 -4.82 -18.91 -13.10
C VAL A 129 -4.17 -20.03 -13.91
N SER A 130 -4.69 -21.25 -13.82
CA SER A 130 -4.24 -22.38 -14.62
C SER A 130 -5.40 -23.31 -14.96
N SER A 131 -5.31 -23.99 -16.11
CA SER A 131 -6.21 -25.07 -16.51
C SER A 131 -5.82 -26.42 -15.91
N ASP A 132 -4.58 -26.56 -15.45
CA ASP A 132 -4.04 -27.79 -14.91
C ASP A 132 -4.28 -27.86 -13.39
N ALA A 133 -4.36 -29.08 -12.84
CA ALA A 133 -4.27 -29.27 -11.40
C ALA A 133 -2.84 -28.97 -10.92
N ILE A 134 -2.64 -27.78 -10.34
CA ILE A 134 -1.34 -27.28 -9.84
C ILE A 134 -1.45 -26.82 -8.39
N ASP A 135 -0.31 -26.73 -7.69
CA ASP A 135 -0.23 -25.99 -6.42
C ASP A 135 0.05 -24.50 -6.70
N PRO A 136 -0.91 -23.58 -6.44
CA PRO A 136 -0.71 -22.15 -6.66
C PRO A 136 0.47 -21.57 -5.87
N ARG A 137 0.78 -22.11 -4.68
CA ARG A 137 1.89 -21.63 -3.85
C ARG A 137 3.24 -21.95 -4.48
N GLU A 138 3.37 -23.13 -5.09
CA GLU A 138 4.60 -23.52 -5.80
C GLU A 138 4.86 -22.57 -6.98
N PHE A 139 3.82 -22.29 -7.76
CA PHE A 139 3.90 -21.38 -8.91
C PHE A 139 4.14 -19.93 -8.51
N ARG A 140 3.49 -19.44 -7.45
CA ARG A 140 3.75 -18.13 -6.87
C ARG A 140 5.21 -18.00 -6.43
N ALA A 141 5.70 -18.96 -5.65
CA ALA A 141 7.08 -18.94 -5.16
C ALA A 141 8.09 -19.03 -6.32
N GLY A 142 7.82 -19.85 -7.32
CA GLY A 142 8.64 -19.94 -8.54
C GLY A 142 8.66 -18.65 -9.34
N PHE A 143 7.52 -17.99 -9.47
CA PHE A 143 7.40 -16.69 -10.14
C PHE A 143 8.18 -15.60 -9.40
N VAL A 144 7.97 -15.46 -8.09
CA VAL A 144 8.68 -14.47 -7.27
C VAL A 144 10.19 -14.68 -7.37
N ARG A 145 10.68 -15.91 -7.18
CA ARG A 145 12.11 -16.23 -7.35
C ARG A 145 12.64 -15.86 -8.73
N ALA A 146 11.87 -16.09 -9.79
CA ALA A 146 12.28 -15.72 -11.14
C ALA A 146 12.35 -14.20 -11.34
N MET A 147 11.44 -13.44 -10.74
CA MET A 147 11.44 -11.98 -10.78
C MET A 147 12.57 -11.37 -9.94
N GLU A 148 12.86 -11.94 -8.76
CA GLU A 148 14.00 -11.58 -7.92
C GLU A 148 15.33 -11.84 -8.65
N LYS A 149 15.48 -13.01 -9.28
CA LYS A 149 16.68 -13.34 -10.07
C LYS A 149 16.91 -12.37 -11.23
N ARG A 150 15.85 -11.77 -11.77
CA ARG A 150 15.91 -10.75 -12.83
C ARG A 150 16.13 -9.34 -12.29
N GLY A 151 16.18 -9.16 -10.97
CA GLY A 151 16.32 -7.86 -10.31
C GLY A 151 15.05 -7.00 -10.39
N LEU A 152 13.92 -7.56 -10.81
CA LEU A 152 12.66 -6.83 -10.95
C LEU A 152 11.93 -6.71 -9.62
N TYR A 153 12.06 -7.72 -8.76
CA TYR A 153 11.47 -7.77 -7.42
C TYR A 153 12.60 -7.68 -6.39
N ARG A 154 12.55 -6.71 -5.49
CA ARG A 154 13.62 -6.50 -4.49
C ARG A 154 13.12 -5.90 -3.19
N LEU A 155 13.70 -6.34 -2.08
CA LEU A 155 13.61 -5.63 -0.81
C LEU A 155 14.85 -4.76 -0.68
N ILE A 156 14.65 -3.44 -0.67
CA ILE A 156 15.71 -2.45 -0.50
C ILE A 156 15.86 -2.21 1.00
N ARG A 157 17.09 -2.22 1.49
CA ARG A 157 17.40 -1.89 2.87
C ARG A 157 17.79 -0.42 2.94
N MET A 158 17.13 0.37 3.78
CA MET A 158 17.61 1.69 4.14
C MET A 158 18.94 1.55 4.90
N LEU A 159 19.95 2.32 4.48
CA LEU A 159 21.25 2.43 5.15
C LEU A 159 21.15 3.30 6.39
#